data_AF-A0A519Y2W4-F1
#
_entry.id   AF-A0A519Y2W4-F1
#
_cell.length_a   1.000
_cell.length_b   1.000
_cell.length_c   1.000
_cell.angle_alpha   90.00
_cell.angle_beta   90.00
_cell.angle_gamma   90.00
#
_symmetry.space_group_name_H-M   'P 1'
#
loop_
_entity.id
_entity.type
_entity.pdbx_description
1 polymer ?
#
loop_
_entity_poly.entity_id
_entity_poly.type
_entity_poly.pdbx_seq_one_letter_code
_entity_poly.pdbx_strand_id
1 'polypeptide(L)' 'YKHGVTVLNSPGTIDADYRGELKVLLVNLSDTDFVVKDGERIAQMVVAKHETVVWQQAEELSDTDRGAGGYGHTGKG' A
#
# COMPACT_ATOMS: atom_id res chain seq x y z
N TYR A 1 -5.23 -14.23 5.29
CA TYR A 1 -4.04 -15.10 5.46
C TYR A 1 -4.32 -16.59 5.20
N LYS A 2 -5.43 -16.97 4.52
CA LYS A 2 -5.78 -18.40 4.33
C LYS A 2 -5.08 -19.09 3.15
N HIS A 3 -4.62 -18.35 2.13
CA HIS A 3 -4.06 -18.93 0.90
C HIS A 3 -2.69 -18.37 0.51
N GLY A 4 -2.08 -17.49 1.32
CA GLY A 4 -0.82 -16.82 0.98
C GLY A 4 -0.87 -15.89 -0.25
N VAL A 5 -2.04 -15.69 -0.85
CA VAL A 5 -2.23 -14.76 -1.98
C VAL A 5 -2.37 -13.33 -1.47
N THR A 6 -1.64 -12.41 -2.11
CA THR A 6 -1.70 -10.97 -1.86
C THR A 6 -1.55 -10.18 -3.17
N VAL A 7 -1.69 -8.86 -3.09
CA VAL A 7 -1.40 -7.93 -4.19
C VAL A 7 0.03 -7.43 -4.02
N LEU A 8 0.89 -7.67 -5.01
CA LEU A 8 2.33 -7.42 -4.93
C LEU A 8 2.66 -5.93 -4.71
N ASN A 9 1.91 -5.04 -5.37
CA ASN A 9 2.08 -3.60 -5.24
C ASN A 9 1.15 -2.99 -4.19
N SER A 10 0.68 -3.76 -3.20
CA SER A 10 -0.27 -3.25 -2.20
C SER A 10 0.36 -2.18 -1.28
N PRO A 11 -0.31 -1.03 -1.03
CA PRO A 11 -1.54 -0.61 -1.69
C PRO A 11 -1.28 -0.12 -3.13
N GLY A 12 -2.02 -0.68 -4.10
CA GLY A 12 -1.93 -0.24 -5.49
C GLY A 12 -2.51 1.16 -5.64
N THR A 13 -1.71 2.08 -6.18
CA THR A 13 -2.14 3.47 -6.41
C THR A 13 -2.64 3.63 -7.84
N ILE A 14 -3.84 4.21 -8.00
CA ILE A 14 -4.45 4.52 -9.29
C ILE A 14 -4.57 6.04 -9.39
N ASP A 15 -3.93 6.63 -10.41
CA ASP A 15 -3.99 8.06 -10.65
C ASP A 15 -5.38 8.51 -11.10
N ALA A 16 -5.77 9.73 -10.70
CA ALA A 16 -7.13 10.26 -10.92
C ALA A 16 -7.50 10.43 -12.42
N ASP A 17 -6.51 10.57 -13.29
CA ASP A 17 -6.66 10.72 -14.74
C ASP A 17 -6.51 9.38 -15.50
N TYR A 18 -6.24 8.27 -14.82
CA TYR A 18 -6.16 6.95 -15.45
C TYR A 18 -7.51 6.51 -16.01
N ARG A 19 -7.54 6.02 -17.26
CA ARG A 19 -8.75 5.55 -17.96
C ARG A 19 -8.60 4.17 -18.58
N GLY A 20 -7.48 3.50 -18.35
CA GLY A 20 -7.26 2.14 -18.83
C GLY A 20 -7.99 1.10 -17.99
N GLU A 21 -7.86 -0.15 -18.41
CA GLU A 21 -8.33 -1.30 -17.63
C GLU A 21 -7.53 -1.45 -16.33
N LEU A 22 -8.23 -1.59 -15.20
CA LEU A 22 -7.58 -1.88 -13.93
C LEU A 22 -7.13 -3.35 -13.88
N LYS A 23 -5.87 -3.57 -13.52
CA LYS A 23 -5.30 -4.91 -13.33
C LYS A 23 -4.85 -5.09 -11.89
N VAL A 24 -4.92 -6.33 -11.40
CA VAL A 24 -4.49 -6.71 -10.04
C VAL A 24 -3.25 -7.59 -10.15
N LEU A 25 -2.12 -7.13 -9.60
CA LEU A 25 -0.86 -7.87 -9.58
C LEU A 25 -0.89 -8.88 -8.42
N LEU A 26 -1.60 -9.99 -8.59
CA LEU A 26 -1.63 -11.05 -7.60
C LEU A 26 -0.28 -11.77 -7.54
N VAL A 27 0.16 -12.08 -6.31
CA VAL A 27 1.30 -12.96 -6.04
C VAL A 27 0.88 -14.00 -5.01
N ASN A 28 1.24 -15.26 -5.26
CA ASN A 28 1.10 -16.33 -4.30
C ASN A 28 2.42 -16.48 -3.53
N LEU A 29 2.40 -16.19 -2.24
CA LEU A 29 3.56 -16.33 -1.34
C LEU A 29 3.48 -17.61 -0.48
N SER A 30 2.54 -18.50 -0.78
CA SER A 30 2.49 -19.83 -0.17
C SER A 30 3.25 -20.87 -0.99
N ASP A 31 3.38 -22.06 -0.43
CA ASP A 31 3.92 -23.26 -1.06
C ASP A 31 2.84 -24.11 -1.77
N THR A 32 1.61 -23.63 -1.83
CA THR A 32 0.46 -24.36 -2.37
C THR A 32 -0.13 -23.61 -3.55
N ASP A 33 -0.45 -24.31 -4.64
CA ASP A 33 -1.10 -23.72 -5.81
C ASP A 33 -2.44 -23.06 -5.45
N PHE A 34 -2.70 -21.90 -6.05
CA PHE A 34 -3.96 -21.18 -5.94
C PHE A 34 -4.51 -20.86 -7.32
N VAL A 35 -5.71 -21.36 -7.61
CA VAL A 35 -6.37 -21.17 -8.91
C VAL A 35 -7.49 -20.14 -8.75
N VAL A 36 -7.33 -19.01 -9.43
CA VAL A 36 -8.38 -17.98 -9.54
C VAL A 36 -9.40 -18.44 -10.58
N LYS A 37 -10.69 -18.39 -10.24
CA LYS A 37 -11.78 -18.66 -11.18
C LYS A 37 -12.39 -17.37 -11.71
N ASP A 38 -12.95 -17.45 -12.92
CA ASP A 38 -13.71 -16.33 -13.47
C ASP A 38 -14.86 -15.92 -12.53
N GLY A 39 -15.06 -14.61 -12.37
CA GLY A 39 -16.01 -14.03 -11.42
C GLY A 39 -15.60 -14.07 -9.94
N GLU A 40 -14.45 -14.64 -9.60
CA GLU A 40 -13.96 -14.66 -8.21
C GLU A 40 -13.50 -13.26 -7.74
N ARG A 41 -13.84 -12.91 -6.50
CA ARG A 41 -13.43 -11.64 -5.89
C ARG A 41 -11.98 -11.75 -5.40
N ILE A 42 -11.07 -11.09 -6.10
CA ILE A 42 -9.61 -11.19 -5.85
C ILE A 42 -8.97 -9.97 -5.16
N ALA A 43 -9.69 -8.84 -5.10
CA ALA A 43 -9.21 -7.61 -4.48
C ALA A 43 -10.39 -6.73 -4.05
N GLN A 44 -10.08 -5.62 -3.37
CA GLN A 44 -11.03 -4.55 -3.02
C GLN A 44 -10.39 -3.20 -3.33
N MET A 45 -11.21 -2.21 -3.64
CA MET A 45 -10.76 -0.83 -3.92
C MET A 45 -11.34 0.11 -2.87
N VAL A 46 -10.52 1.05 -2.41
CA VAL A 46 -10.94 2.15 -1.54
C VAL A 46 -10.67 3.45 -2.28
N VAL A 47 -11.67 4.32 -2.36
CA VAL A 47 -11.53 5.68 -2.91
C VAL A 47 -11.43 6.64 -1.73
N ALA A 48 -10.34 7.40 -1.67
CA ALA A 48 -10.05 8.35 -0.60
C ALA A 48 -9.54 9.67 -1.18
N LYS A 49 -9.70 10.76 -0.41
CA LYS A 49 -9.06 12.03 -0.74
C LYS A 49 -7.55 11.91 -0.55
N HIS A 50 -6.78 12.54 -1.44
CA HIS A 50 -5.35 12.75 -1.26
C HIS A 50 -5.06 14.24 -1.32
N GLU A 51 -4.00 14.67 -0.64
CA GLU A 51 -3.52 16.05 -0.69
C GLU A 51 -2.45 16.19 -1.79
N THR A 52 -2.35 17.39 -2.38
CA THR A 52 -1.24 17.75 -3.26
C THR A 52 -0.32 18.70 -2.51
N VAL A 53 0.95 18.32 -2.36
CA VAL A 53 1.92 19.11 -1.59
C VAL A 53 2.75 20.01 -2.49
N VAL A 54 3.10 21.19 -1.97
CA VAL A 54 4.14 22.06 -2.53
C VAL A 54 5.32 22.00 -1.57
N TRP A 55 6.48 21.58 -2.06
CA TRP A 55 7.68 21.50 -1.24
C TRP A 55 8.17 22.89 -0.85
N GLN A 56 8.51 23.06 0.43
CA GLN A 56 9.14 24.27 0.98
C GLN A 56 10.50 23.87 1.55
N GLN A 57 11.58 24.34 0.93
CA GLN A 57 12.93 24.05 1.40
C GLN A 57 13.20 24.79 2.71
N ALA A 58 13.76 24.08 3.70
CA ALA A 58 14.19 24.62 4.97
C ALA A 58 15.59 24.09 5.31
N GLU A 59 16.39 24.89 6.01
CA GLU A 59 17.70 24.46 6.50
C GLU A 59 17.57 23.48 7.67
N GLU A 60 16.60 23.71 8.56
CA GLU A 60 16.33 22.88 9.74
C GLU A 60 14.82 22.75 10.01
N LEU A 61 14.41 21.65 10.62
CA LEU A 61 13.03 21.39 11.08
C LEU A 61 12.96 21.54 12.60
N SER A 62 11.81 21.95 13.13
CA SER A 62 11.59 22.04 14.58
C SER A 62 11.57 20.66 15.25
N ASP A 63 12.00 20.60 16.50
CA ASP A 63 11.93 19.39 17.31
C ASP A 63 10.49 18.90 17.52
N THR A 64 10.34 17.58 17.66
CA THR A 64 9.07 16.93 18.02
C THR A 64 9.34 15.82 19.05
N ASP A 65 8.35 15.47 19.88
CA ASP A 65 8.48 14.40 20.87
C ASP A 65 8.89 13.04 20.25
N ARG A 66 8.55 12.81 18.98
CA ARG A 66 8.94 11.60 18.24
C ARG A 66 10.38 11.67 17.70
N GLY A 67 10.85 12.86 17.34
CA GLY A 67 12.15 13.06 16.69
C GLY A 67 12.37 12.14 15.48
N ALA A 68 13.56 11.54 15.39
CA ALA A 68 13.94 10.57 14.36
C ALA A 68 13.40 9.14 14.61
N GLY A 69 12.52 8.93 15.59
CA GLY A 69 12.00 7.61 15.97
C GLY A 69 11.17 6.91 14.89
N GLY A 70 11.61 5.74 14.44
CA GLY A 70 10.93 4.87 13.47
C GLY A 70 11.05 3.39 13.81
N TYR A 71 10.54 2.50 12.96
CA TYR A 71 10.78 1.05 13.06
C TYR A 71 10.51 0.42 14.44
N GLY A 72 9.41 0.80 15.09
CA GLY A 72 9.06 0.28 16.41
C GLY A 72 9.74 0.99 17.59
N HIS A 73 10.20 2.23 17.43
CA HIS A 73 10.91 2.98 18.49
C HIS A 73 10.15 3.13 19.84
N THR A 74 8.82 2.98 19.86
CA THR A 74 8.00 3.03 21.08
C THR A 74 7.80 1.65 21.72
N GLY A 75 8.31 0.58 21.11
CA GLY A 75 8.03 -0.81 21.47
C GLY A 75 9.01 -1.37 22.49
N LYS A 76 8.45 -2.03 23.53
CA LYS A 76 9.14 -3.08 24.27
C LYS A 76 9.00 -4.39 23.48
N GLY A 77 10.11 -4.87 22.95
CA GLY A 77 10.29 -6.28 22.57
C GLY A 77 10.99 -7.01 23.69
#